data_AF-A0AAP7CBZ8-F1
#
_entry.id   AF-A0AAP7CBZ8-F1
#
_cell.length_a   1.000
_cell.length_b   1.000
_cell.length_c   1.000
_cell.angle_alpha   90.00
_cell.angle_beta   90.00
_cell.angle_gamma   90.00
#
_symmetry.space_group_name_H-M   'P 1'
#
loop_
_entity.id
_entity.type
_entity.pdbx_description
1 polymer ?
#
loop_
_entity_poly.entity_id
_entity_poly.type
_entity_poly.pdbx_seq_one_letter_code
_entity_poly.pdbx_strand_id
1 'polypeptide(L)'
;MPKNRPRCHCGGDMKRNGTTSNGTTRWRCKICGASLTKQRSDITNAALFRAFIQHLTTGTSLAAIAGNMSCSTRTLQRKFDTFWLVDVPDPTIGHTGRVYDQIFIDGTYTAGGCLIVAATLDHVIAW
;
A
#
# COMPACT_ATOMS: atom_id res chain seq x y z
N MET A 1 -0.08 21.08 20.54
CA MET A 1 -0.51 19.85 19.83
C MET A 1 -1.74 20.14 18.99
N PRO A 2 -1.80 19.73 17.71
CA PRO A 2 -3.01 19.88 16.91
C PRO A 2 -4.16 19.15 17.60
N LYS A 3 -5.29 19.84 17.82
CA LYS A 3 -6.48 19.19 18.41
C LYS A 3 -6.89 18.03 17.50
N ASN A 4 -7.03 16.83 18.06
CA ASN A 4 -7.44 15.60 17.35
C ASN A 4 -8.93 15.64 16.94
N ARG A 5 -9.35 16.72 16.27
CA ARG A 5 -10.71 16.99 15.81
C ARG A 5 -10.70 17.15 14.29
N PRO A 6 -11.60 16.47 13.57
CA PRO A 6 -11.71 16.65 12.13
C PRO A 6 -12.32 18.02 11.80
N ARG A 7 -12.11 18.47 10.55
CA ARG A 7 -12.73 19.66 9.96
C ARG A 7 -13.88 19.20 9.07
N CYS A 8 -14.96 19.97 9.05
CA CYS A 8 -16.05 19.71 8.11
C CYS A 8 -15.66 20.17 6.69
N HIS A 9 -16.30 19.60 5.66
CA HIS A 9 -16.11 20.02 4.27
C HIS A 9 -16.46 21.51 4.05
N CYS A 10 -17.32 22.11 4.87
CA CYS A 10 -17.63 23.53 4.86
C CYS A 10 -16.60 24.41 5.60
N GLY A 11 -15.48 23.83 6.06
CA GLY A 11 -14.45 24.51 6.85
C GLY A 11 -14.75 24.66 8.34
N GLY A 12 -15.99 24.36 8.77
CA GLY A 12 -16.43 24.53 10.16
C GLY A 12 -15.76 23.58 11.17
N ASP A 13 -15.56 24.11 12.39
CA ASP A 13 -15.12 23.33 13.54
C ASP A 13 -16.17 22.28 13.94
N MET A 14 -15.70 21.10 14.36
CA MET A 14 -16.56 20.00 14.75
C MET A 14 -16.51 19.73 16.27
N LYS A 15 -17.66 19.37 16.84
CA LYS A 15 -17.80 18.91 18.23
C LYS A 15 -18.04 17.41 18.30
N ARG A 16 -17.62 16.78 19.39
CA ARG A 16 -17.97 15.38 19.68
C ARG A 16 -19.50 15.24 19.74
N ASN A 17 -20.05 14.19 19.13
CA ASN A 17 -21.49 13.96 19.00
C ASN A 17 -21.82 12.47 19.16
N GLY A 18 -21.43 11.91 20.30
CA GLY A 18 -21.60 10.49 20.63
C GLY A 18 -20.64 9.57 19.88
N THR A 19 -20.99 8.28 19.84
CA THR A 19 -20.23 7.20 19.20
C THR A 19 -21.11 6.44 18.21
N THR A 20 -20.49 5.74 17.26
CA THR A 20 -21.16 4.73 16.45
C THR A 20 -21.35 3.44 17.25
N SER A 21 -22.13 2.50 16.72
CA SER A 21 -22.26 1.14 17.27
C SER A 21 -20.91 0.43 17.45
N ASN A 22 -19.94 0.73 16.57
CA ASN A 22 -18.57 0.22 16.63
C ASN A 22 -17.65 1.07 17.54
N GLY A 23 -18.22 1.86 18.46
CA GLY A 23 -17.47 2.66 19.45
C GLY A 23 -16.70 3.86 18.87
N THR A 24 -16.77 4.11 17.55
CA THR A 24 -16.01 5.19 16.92
C THR A 24 -16.62 6.54 17.26
N THR A 25 -15.81 7.51 17.66
CA THR A 25 -16.29 8.86 17.96
C THR A 25 -16.90 9.52 16.73
N ARG A 26 -18.17 9.92 16.84
CA ARG A 26 -18.88 10.72 15.84
C ARG A 26 -18.69 12.21 16.14
N TRP A 27 -18.52 12.99 15.09
CA TRP A 27 -18.30 14.43 15.15
C TRP A 27 -19.43 15.13 14.39
N ARG A 28 -19.88 16.28 14.90
CA ARG A 28 -20.91 17.12 14.25
C ARG A 28 -20.39 18.53 14.02
N CYS A 29 -20.59 19.05 12.81
CA CYS A 29 -20.22 20.41 12.45
C CYS A 29 -21.09 21.41 13.22
N LYS A 30 -20.47 22.49 13.72
CA LYS A 30 -21.19 23.58 14.39
C LYS A 30 -21.88 24.54 13.41
N ILE A 31 -21.52 24.52 12.12
CA ILE A 31 -22.05 25.43 11.09
C ILE A 31 -23.17 24.75 10.29
N CYS A 32 -22.85 23.73 9.49
CA CYS A 32 -23.83 23.08 8.60
C CYS A 32 -24.52 21.86 9.23
N GLY A 33 -24.14 21.44 10.44
CA GLY A 33 -24.73 20.28 11.11
C GLY A 33 -24.32 18.90 10.57
N ALA A 34 -23.51 18.83 9.51
CA ALA A 34 -23.00 17.56 8.96
C ALA A 34 -22.27 16.73 10.02
N SER A 35 -22.40 15.40 9.94
CA SER A 35 -21.78 14.46 10.87
C SER A 35 -20.79 13.53 10.16
N LEU A 36 -19.67 13.23 10.82
CA LEU A 36 -18.65 12.32 10.29
C LEU A 36 -17.89 11.60 11.41
N THR A 37 -17.19 10.54 11.06
CA THR A 37 -16.20 9.88 11.92
C THR A 37 -14.80 10.25 11.42
N LYS A 38 -13.84 10.38 12.34
CA LYS A 38 -12.45 10.64 11.95
C LYS A 38 -11.84 9.33 11.45
N GLN A 39 -11.35 9.32 10.21
CA GLN A 39 -10.56 8.22 9.69
C GLN A 39 -9.07 8.58 9.66
N ARG A 40 -8.20 7.59 9.89
CA ARG A 40 -6.74 7.68 9.81
C ARG A 40 -6.25 6.72 8.75
N SER A 41 -6.62 6.99 7.51
CA SER A 41 -6.23 6.17 6.36
C SER A 41 -4.71 6.10 6.20
N ASP A 42 -3.98 7.14 6.63
CA ASP A 42 -2.51 7.14 6.71
C ASP A 42 -1.97 5.97 7.54
N ILE A 43 -2.50 5.76 8.76
CA ILE A 43 -2.08 4.67 9.64
C ILE A 43 -2.51 3.33 9.05
N THR A 44 -3.75 3.24 8.58
CA THR A 44 -4.29 2.01 8.00
C THR A 44 -3.51 1.56 6.77
N ASN A 45 -3.20 2.48 5.86
CA ASN A 45 -2.46 2.20 4.63
C ASN A 45 -1.01 1.82 4.94
N ALA A 46 -0.36 2.48 5.90
CA ALA A 46 0.99 2.10 6.32
C ALA A 46 1.03 0.69 6.92
N ALA A 47 0.04 0.30 7.73
CA ALA A 47 -0.06 -1.05 8.26
C ALA A 47 -0.31 -2.08 7.14
N LEU A 48 -1.22 -1.78 6.20
CA LEU A 48 -1.50 -2.64 5.06
C LEU A 48 -0.28 -2.80 4.15
N PHE A 49 0.48 -1.73 3.91
CA PHE A 49 1.67 -1.77 3.07
C PHE A 49 2.77 -2.62 3.70
N ARG A 50 2.98 -2.54 5.03
CA ARG A 50 3.91 -3.46 5.72
C ARG A 50 3.49 -4.92 5.58
N ALA A 51 2.19 -5.20 5.72
CA ALA A 51 1.66 -6.55 5.53
C ALA A 51 1.86 -7.04 4.08
N PHE A 52 1.69 -6.16 3.10
CA PHE A 52 1.95 -6.45 1.70
C PHE A 52 3.43 -6.81 1.45
N ILE A 53 4.36 -5.99 1.93
CA ILE A 53 5.81 -6.26 1.82
C ILE A 53 6.18 -7.58 2.51
N GLN A 54 5.64 -7.84 3.70
CA GLN A 54 5.85 -9.11 4.40
C GLN A 54 5.39 -10.30 3.53
N HIS A 55 4.19 -10.21 2.93
CA HIS A 55 3.69 -11.27 2.06
C HIS A 55 4.66 -11.60 0.92
N LEU A 56 5.20 -10.57 0.28
CA LEU A 56 6.05 -10.72 -0.91
C LEU A 56 7.48 -11.15 -0.60
N THR A 57 8.03 -10.74 0.54
CA THR A 57 9.48 -10.85 0.80
C THR A 57 9.86 -11.93 1.80
N THR A 58 8.93 -12.44 2.60
CA THR A 58 9.24 -13.40 3.68
C THR A 58 8.58 -14.77 3.50
N GLY A 59 7.87 -15.00 2.39
CA GLY A 59 7.11 -16.23 2.14
C GLY A 59 5.91 -16.45 3.07
N THR A 60 5.55 -15.46 3.90
CA THR A 60 4.35 -15.55 4.74
C THR A 60 3.10 -15.58 3.87
N SER A 61 2.28 -16.62 4.03
CA SER A 61 1.10 -16.81 3.18
C SER A 61 0.07 -15.70 3.37
N LEU A 62 -0.71 -15.43 2.32
CA LEU A 62 -1.80 -14.45 2.36
C LEU A 62 -2.84 -14.82 3.44
N ALA A 63 -3.07 -16.13 3.66
CA ALA A 63 -3.96 -16.65 4.68
C ALA A 63 -3.47 -16.33 6.11
N ALA A 64 -2.17 -16.49 6.37
CA ALA A 64 -1.59 -16.16 7.68
C ALA A 64 -1.73 -14.66 7.98
N ILE A 65 -1.45 -13.80 6.99
CA ILE A 65 -1.59 -12.35 7.16
C ILE A 65 -3.06 -11.96 7.35
N ALA A 66 -3.97 -12.55 6.57
CA ALA A 66 -5.41 -12.30 6.71
C ALA A 66 -5.93 -12.68 8.10
N GLY A 67 -5.46 -13.81 8.66
CA GLY A 67 -5.72 -14.23 10.03
C GLY A 67 -5.24 -13.21 11.06
N ASN A 68 -4.00 -12.74 10.96
CA ASN A 68 -3.44 -11.71 11.84
C ASN A 68 -4.21 -10.39 11.79
N MET A 69 -4.73 -10.04 10.61
CA MET A 69 -5.52 -8.82 10.41
C MET A 69 -7.03 -9.02 10.64
N SER A 70 -7.44 -10.21 11.11
CA SER A 70 -8.85 -10.57 11.36
C SER A 70 -9.77 -10.24 10.19
N CYS A 71 -9.35 -10.58 8.97
CA CYS A 71 -10.16 -10.39 7.76
C CYS A 71 -10.03 -11.58 6.82
N SER A 72 -10.91 -11.66 5.82
CA SER A 72 -10.81 -12.71 4.80
C SER A 72 -9.66 -12.44 3.84
N THR A 73 -9.08 -13.51 3.27
CA THR A 73 -8.04 -13.42 2.23
C THR A 73 -8.50 -12.56 1.05
N ARG A 74 -9.75 -12.72 0.59
CA ARG A 74 -10.33 -11.91 -0.47
C ARG A 74 -10.41 -10.42 -0.13
N THR A 75 -10.71 -10.09 1.13
CA THR A 75 -10.70 -8.69 1.58
C THR A 75 -9.30 -8.12 1.61
N LEU A 76 -8.32 -8.92 2.05
CA LEU A 76 -6.92 -8.52 2.09
C LEU A 76 -6.35 -8.31 0.68
N GLN A 77 -6.64 -9.22 -0.24
CA GLN A 77 -6.21 -9.12 -1.63
C GLN A 77 -6.70 -7.80 -2.27
N ARG A 78 -7.99 -7.48 -2.13
CA ARG A 78 -8.54 -6.20 -2.61
C ARG A 78 -7.86 -4.96 -1.98
N LYS A 79 -7.40 -5.06 -0.74
CA LYS A 79 -6.65 -3.97 -0.09
C LYS A 79 -5.23 -3.86 -0.64
N PHE A 80 -4.65 -4.97 -1.15
CA PHE A 80 -3.34 -4.99 -1.77
C PHE A 80 -3.35 -4.50 -3.22
N ASP A 81 -4.50 -4.50 -3.91
CA ASP A 81 -4.62 -4.06 -5.31
C ASP A 81 -3.94 -2.71 -5.58
N THR A 82 -4.12 -1.72 -4.69
CA THR A 82 -3.49 -0.39 -4.85
C THR A 82 -1.97 -0.43 -4.77
N PHE A 83 -1.38 -1.39 -4.05
CA PHE A 83 0.08 -1.49 -3.91
C PHE A 83 0.75 -2.20 -5.09
N TRP A 84 -0.02 -2.77 -6.01
CA TRP A 84 0.48 -3.26 -7.29
C TRP A 84 0.60 -2.16 -8.34
N LEU A 85 -0.01 -1.00 -8.11
CA LEU A 85 0.04 0.16 -9.02
C LEU A 85 1.33 0.97 -8.82
N VAL A 86 2.47 0.28 -8.83
CA VAL A 86 3.80 0.88 -8.77
C VAL A 86 4.34 0.96 -10.18
N ASP A 87 4.77 2.15 -10.60
CA ASP A 87 5.49 2.31 -11.86
C ASP A 87 6.81 1.54 -11.76
N VAL A 88 6.98 0.55 -12.62
CA VAL A 88 8.22 -0.22 -12.66
C VAL A 88 9.27 0.65 -13.37
N PRO A 89 10.41 0.96 -12.71
CA PRO A 89 11.44 1.77 -13.33
C PRO A 89 12.03 1.02 -14.53
N ASP A 90 12.21 1.73 -15.64
CA ASP A 90 12.95 1.24 -16.79
C ASP A 90 14.46 1.38 -16.53
N PRO A 91 15.20 0.28 -16.27
CA PRO A 91 16.62 0.35 -16.00
C PRO A 91 17.42 0.70 -17.26
N THR A 92 16.89 0.47 -18.47
CA THR A 92 17.66 0.54 -19.71
C THR A 92 18.15 1.96 -20.05
N ILE A 93 17.43 2.98 -19.58
CA ILE A 93 17.75 4.40 -19.77
C ILE A 93 19.18 4.73 -19.29
N GLY A 94 19.61 4.13 -18.18
CA GLY A 94 20.94 4.37 -17.60
C GLY A 94 22.09 3.65 -18.32
N HIS A 95 21.78 2.79 -19.30
CA HIS A 95 22.72 1.81 -19.84
C HIS A 95 22.88 1.86 -21.37
N THR A 96 22.21 2.82 -22.02
CA THR A 96 22.31 3.00 -23.47
C THR A 96 23.75 3.27 -23.90
N GLY A 97 24.27 2.46 -24.84
CA GLY A 97 25.64 2.58 -25.37
C GLY A 97 26.75 2.08 -24.43
N ARG A 98 26.40 1.54 -23.26
CA ARG A 98 27.37 0.99 -22.31
C ARG A 98 27.77 -0.43 -22.72
N VAL A 99 29.07 -0.69 -22.72
CA VAL A 99 29.63 -2.03 -22.92
C VAL A 99 29.92 -2.63 -21.55
N TYR A 100 29.50 -3.88 -21.36
CA TYR A 100 29.75 -4.66 -20.14
C TYR A 100 30.63 -5.84 -20.50
N ASP A 101 31.68 -6.07 -19.70
CA ASP A 101 32.56 -7.23 -19.88
C ASP A 101 31.83 -8.55 -19.58
N GLN A 102 30.84 -8.50 -18.67
CA GLN A 102 30.02 -9.64 -18.28
C GLN A 102 28.60 -9.21 -17.94
N ILE A 103 27.63 -10.01 -18.37
CA ILE A 103 26.20 -9.89 -18.04
C ILE A 103 25.71 -11.26 -17.56
N PHE A 104 24.94 -11.26 -16.48
CA PHE A 104 24.20 -12.42 -15.99
C PHE A 104 22.77 -12.35 -16.49
N ILE A 105 22.25 -13.48 -16.97
CA ILE A 105 20.87 -13.61 -17.43
C ILE A 105 20.21 -14.68 -16.58
N ASP A 106 19.09 -14.33 -15.94
CA ASP A 106 18.25 -15.27 -15.21
C ASP A 106 16.82 -15.24 -15.75
N GLY A 107 16.17 -16.41 -15.77
CA GLY A 107 14.84 -16.60 -16.31
C GLY A 107 13.91 -17.23 -15.27
N THR A 108 12.87 -16.51 -14.87
CA THR A 108 11.85 -17.03 -13.95
C THR A 108 10.54 -17.25 -14.70
N TYR A 109 10.13 -18.52 -14.80
CA TYR A 109 8.83 -18.89 -15.37
C TYR A 109 7.70 -18.59 -14.41
N THR A 110 6.67 -17.92 -14.92
CA THR A 110 5.41 -17.63 -14.24
C THR A 110 4.25 -18.14 -15.10
N ALA A 111 3.03 -18.07 -14.57
CA ALA A 111 1.83 -18.36 -15.36
C ALA A 111 1.65 -17.43 -16.57
N GLY A 112 2.26 -16.24 -16.56
CA GLY A 112 2.21 -15.26 -17.65
C GLY A 112 3.31 -15.40 -18.70
N GLY A 113 4.25 -16.34 -18.52
CA GLY A 113 5.44 -16.49 -19.37
C GLY A 113 6.74 -16.42 -18.57
N CYS A 114 7.86 -16.26 -19.26
CA CYS A 114 9.18 -16.16 -18.65
C CYS A 114 9.58 -14.69 -18.47
N LEU A 115 9.83 -14.27 -17.23
CA LEU A 115 10.51 -13.01 -16.94
C LEU A 115 12.00 -13.23 -17.08
N ILE A 116 12.66 -12.48 -17.97
CA ILE A 116 14.10 -12.58 -18.21
C ILE A 116 14.76 -11.33 -17.66
N VAL A 117 15.62 -11.47 -16.66
CA VAL A 117 16.36 -10.35 -16.07
C VAL A 117 17.81 -10.40 -16.51
N ALA A 118 18.31 -9.27 -17.02
CA ALA A 118 19.72 -9.05 -17.27
C ALA A 118 20.31 -8.17 -16.16
N ALA A 119 21.42 -8.60 -15.58
CA ALA A 119 22.06 -7.90 -14.49
C ALA A 119 23.59 -7.98 -14.57
N THR A 120 24.24 -7.03 -13.91
CA THR A 120 25.66 -7.09 -13.55
C THR A 120 25.79 -7.65 -12.12
N LEU A 121 26.98 -7.54 -11.52
CA LEU A 121 27.18 -7.96 -10.13
C LEU A 121 26.43 -7.08 -9.11
N ASP A 122 26.14 -5.82 -9.46
CA ASP A 122 25.64 -4.82 -8.51
C ASP A 122 24.27 -4.22 -8.88
N HIS A 123 23.80 -4.36 -10.12
CA HIS A 123 22.49 -3.84 -10.52
C HIS A 123 21.85 -4.54 -11.74
N VAL A 124 20.52 -4.45 -11.83
CA VAL A 124 19.71 -4.85 -12.98
C VAL A 124 19.86 -3.82 -14.10
N ILE A 125 20.02 -4.29 -15.34
CA ILE A 125 20.19 -3.45 -16.53
C ILE A 125 19.05 -3.57 -17.54
N ALA A 126 18.31 -4.69 -17.54
CA ALA A 126 17.09 -4.91 -18.33
C ALA A 126 16.23 -6.03 -17.69
N TRP A 127 14.92 -6.03 -17.96
CA TRP A 127 13.97 -7.07 -17.55
C TRP A 127 12.80 -7.18 -18.53
#